data_AF-A6LJZ7-F1
#
_entry.id   AF-A6LJZ7-F1
#
_cell.length_a   1.000
_cell.length_b   1.000
_cell.length_c   1.000
_cell.angle_alpha   90.00
_cell.angle_beta   90.00
_cell.angle_gamma   90.00
#
_symmetry.space_group_name_H-M   'P 1'
#
loop_
_entity.id
_entity.type
_entity.pdbx_description
1 polymer ?
#
loop_
_entity_poly.entity_id
_entity_poly.type
_entity_poly.pdbx_seq_one_letter_code
_entity_poly.pdbx_strand_id
1 'polypeptide(L)'
;MKNLLFFLLGFFVIILGLFYMYDRFTSNLPEPETLVPSSLIIEFSDGTPFYFPRAYWYNLEDYPEKLITALIISEDEDFFSHPGIDILGMIRGIFYTVIRKNTQGGSTLTQQLVRSLYLTQARTIERKIKEIFISLYLEKIRTKEEILELYLNSVYMGNGIYGFGTAAKYYFGKEPKNLNLAEIALLVNTVKSPENFNPQDLKGRYKRASVVLKRLLVENYISNEEYEKYSKLLNKVKSYNVFESKYDEEIFWRIIDELKEKGFTLDLLRKGFVVKTTLNRKYYNLLIENFSENNAGIIINYRTGEILAMYGKGVTNGRRQIGSLIKPFYYYKAILDGFNLDTKLFDLPIKIGDWTPKNFEKDYYGQTKLEDALIHSRNIPSVNLYLMLGDVMVRDFLKNELYINGYYPPDLTLSLGTIETSHEQIAKGFSGILTGIVVKPYIVDEVRNSKGVVVYKAKPEILNIIKSSKRYPMEASYLIIDLLRKVVNYGTGIRADIPGRTIIGKTGTAEQFAWFFGADGKLMMIISQDGRDLLGGRDVAPILRKIALKTDMGKTPFSISSVYRKLEVVKIDPLRYIDYKYLIDLIKEGKFSLEELIKILRTFDREYLIEFLSYMNTVSQEFTIRLWNMLGGGK
;
A
#
# COMPACT_ATOMS: atom_id res chain seq x y z
N MET A 1 5.79 -34.42 -70.03
CA MET A 1 6.53 -34.88 -68.82
C MET A 1 7.29 -33.76 -68.11
N LYS A 2 8.18 -32.98 -68.75
CA LYS A 2 8.95 -31.92 -68.07
C LYS A 2 8.07 -30.88 -67.34
N ASN A 3 6.98 -30.40 -67.95
CA ASN A 3 6.09 -29.43 -67.32
C ASN A 3 5.34 -29.98 -66.09
N LEU A 4 5.00 -31.27 -66.11
CA LEU A 4 4.38 -31.95 -64.95
C LEU A 4 5.40 -32.11 -63.82
N LEU A 5 6.66 -32.42 -64.14
CA LEU A 5 7.73 -32.53 -63.15
C LEU A 5 8.03 -31.18 -62.48
N PHE A 6 8.11 -30.08 -63.26
CA PHE A 6 8.28 -28.73 -62.70
C PHE A 6 7.09 -28.31 -61.83
N PHE A 7 5.86 -28.64 -62.24
CA PHE A 7 4.67 -28.39 -61.44
C PHE A 7 4.69 -29.17 -60.12
N LEU A 8 5.03 -30.46 -60.16
CA LEU A 8 5.15 -31.31 -58.96
C LEU A 8 6.28 -30.84 -58.04
N LEU A 9 7.42 -30.42 -58.59
CA LEU A 9 8.55 -29.90 -57.81
C LEU A 9 8.17 -28.57 -57.13
N GLY A 10 7.51 -27.67 -57.85
CA GLY A 10 7.00 -26.41 -57.29
C GLY A 10 5.96 -26.64 -56.20
N PHE A 11 5.03 -27.57 -56.42
CA PHE A 11 4.03 -27.97 -55.42
C PHE A 11 4.68 -28.57 -54.16
N PHE A 12 5.71 -29.39 -54.32
CA PHE A 12 6.46 -29.97 -53.20
C PHE A 12 7.21 -28.91 -52.39
N VAL A 13 7.84 -27.94 -53.05
CA VAL A 13 8.49 -26.79 -52.38
C VAL A 13 7.48 -25.96 -51.59
N ILE A 14 6.28 -25.74 -52.14
CA ILE A 14 5.20 -25.03 -51.42
C ILE A 14 4.77 -25.81 -50.17
N ILE A 15 4.57 -27.13 -50.28
CA ILE A 15 4.20 -27.97 -49.13
C ILE A 15 5.29 -27.93 -48.05
N LEU A 16 6.57 -28.07 -48.43
CA LEU A 16 7.69 -27.97 -47.49
C LEU A 16 7.75 -26.59 -46.83
N GLY A 17 7.48 -25.52 -47.59
CA GLY A 17 7.39 -24.17 -47.05
C GLY A 17 6.27 -24.02 -46.02
N LEU A 18 5.07 -24.52 -46.33
CA LEU A 18 3.93 -24.50 -45.40
C LEU A 18 4.21 -25.34 -44.14
N PHE A 19 4.84 -26.50 -44.29
CA PHE A 19 5.23 -27.35 -43.16
C PHE A 19 6.29 -26.66 -42.29
N TYR A 20 7.32 -26.08 -42.89
CA TYR A 20 8.33 -25.29 -42.18
C TYR A 20 7.71 -24.11 -41.42
N MET A 21 6.74 -23.40 -42.03
CA MET A 21 6.03 -22.32 -41.36
C MET A 21 5.18 -22.81 -40.19
N TYR A 22 4.46 -23.92 -40.35
CA TYR A 22 3.68 -24.54 -39.29
C TYR A 22 4.58 -24.93 -38.10
N ASP A 23 5.66 -25.66 -38.36
CA ASP A 23 6.62 -26.07 -37.33
C ASP A 23 7.26 -24.87 -36.62
N ARG A 24 7.72 -23.89 -37.39
CA ARG A 24 8.33 -22.66 -36.85
C ARG A 24 7.37 -21.87 -35.95
N PHE A 25 6.08 -21.84 -36.25
CA PHE A 25 5.10 -21.07 -35.49
C PHE A 25 4.48 -21.83 -34.32
N THR A 26 4.65 -23.16 -34.24
CA THR A 26 3.95 -24.00 -33.25
C THR A 26 4.88 -24.72 -32.27
N SER A 27 6.14 -24.96 -32.63
CA SER A 27 7.11 -25.76 -31.87
C SER A 27 7.44 -25.27 -30.44
N ASN A 28 7.20 -23.99 -30.13
CA ASN A 28 7.52 -23.41 -28.81
C ASN A 28 6.34 -22.62 -28.20
N LEU A 29 5.11 -22.99 -28.52
CA LEU A 29 3.94 -22.33 -27.94
C LEU A 29 3.70 -22.83 -26.51
N PRO A 30 3.47 -21.92 -25.54
CA PRO A 30 3.02 -22.32 -24.21
C PRO A 30 1.57 -22.82 -24.27
N GLU A 31 1.19 -23.63 -23.28
CA GLU A 31 -0.18 -24.11 -23.12
C GLU A 31 -1.18 -22.93 -23.03
N PRO A 32 -2.34 -23.00 -23.71
CA PRO A 32 -3.26 -21.88 -23.81
C PRO A 32 -3.80 -21.42 -22.46
N GLU A 33 -4.02 -22.33 -21.50
CA GLU A 33 -4.47 -22.02 -20.13
C GLU A 33 -3.48 -21.10 -19.40
N THR A 34 -2.19 -21.18 -19.72
CA THR A 34 -1.16 -20.31 -19.12
C THR A 34 -1.18 -18.89 -19.67
N LEU A 35 -1.82 -18.69 -20.82
CA LEU A 35 -1.96 -17.40 -21.47
C LEU A 35 -3.33 -16.75 -21.20
N VAL A 36 -4.31 -17.53 -20.73
CA VAL A 36 -5.59 -16.96 -20.32
C VAL A 36 -5.31 -15.98 -19.18
N PRO A 37 -5.77 -14.72 -19.29
CA PRO A 37 -5.70 -13.79 -18.19
C PRO A 37 -6.44 -14.42 -17.02
N SER A 38 -5.72 -14.83 -15.99
CA SER A 38 -6.28 -15.44 -14.80
C SER A 38 -5.88 -14.53 -13.66
N SER A 39 -6.88 -13.98 -12.98
CA SER A 39 -6.63 -12.87 -12.07
C SER A 39 -6.35 -13.37 -10.66
N LEU A 40 -5.28 -12.86 -10.10
CA LEU A 40 -4.98 -12.93 -8.68
C LEU A 40 -6.20 -12.44 -7.90
N ILE A 41 -6.78 -13.31 -7.07
CA ILE A 41 -7.83 -12.92 -6.15
C ILE A 41 -7.15 -12.44 -4.87
N ILE A 42 -7.44 -11.21 -4.45
CA ILE A 42 -6.96 -10.68 -3.18
C ILE A 42 -8.16 -10.51 -2.26
N GLU A 43 -8.09 -11.11 -1.08
CA GLU A 43 -9.14 -11.08 -0.06
C GLU A 43 -8.69 -10.28 1.18
N PHE A 44 -9.64 -9.60 1.82
CA PHE A 44 -9.50 -9.16 3.21
C PHE A 44 -9.37 -10.38 4.15
N SER A 45 -8.98 -10.13 5.39
CA SER A 45 -8.88 -11.15 6.46
C SER A 45 -10.19 -11.91 6.74
N ASP A 46 -11.35 -11.33 6.41
CA ASP A 46 -12.67 -11.97 6.53
C ASP A 46 -13.05 -12.82 5.29
N GLY A 47 -12.16 -12.93 4.29
CA GLY A 47 -12.38 -13.67 3.05
C GLY A 47 -13.17 -12.90 1.99
N THR A 48 -13.59 -11.66 2.28
CA THR A 48 -14.27 -10.84 1.27
C THR A 48 -13.27 -10.29 0.25
N PRO A 49 -13.63 -10.16 -1.03
CA PRO A 49 -12.72 -9.63 -2.04
C PRO A 49 -12.26 -8.21 -1.71
N PHE A 50 -10.94 -8.00 -1.67
CA PHE A 50 -10.29 -6.69 -1.58
C PHE A 50 -10.19 -6.04 -2.96
N TYR A 51 -9.78 -6.83 -3.96
CA TYR A 51 -9.67 -6.42 -5.35
C TYR A 51 -10.63 -7.25 -6.20
N PHE A 52 -11.35 -6.61 -7.13
CA PHE A 52 -12.16 -7.36 -8.09
C PHE A 52 -11.23 -8.00 -9.13
N PRO A 53 -11.14 -9.34 -9.17
CA PRO A 53 -10.32 -10.04 -10.13
C PRO A 53 -10.83 -9.73 -11.55
N ARG A 54 -9.95 -9.23 -12.42
CA ARG A 54 -10.31 -8.83 -13.79
C ARG A 54 -10.59 -10.01 -14.73
N ALA A 55 -10.46 -11.24 -14.25
CA ALA A 55 -10.75 -12.48 -14.96
C ALA A 55 -10.95 -13.68 -14.02
N TYR A 56 -12.18 -14.18 -13.90
CA TYR A 56 -12.52 -15.44 -13.24
C TYR A 56 -12.57 -16.57 -14.26
N TRP A 57 -12.07 -17.75 -13.87
CA TRP A 57 -12.30 -18.97 -14.62
C TRP A 57 -13.65 -19.56 -14.25
N TYR A 58 -14.42 -19.94 -15.27
CA TYR A 58 -15.65 -20.72 -15.17
C TYR A 58 -15.53 -21.93 -16.10
N ASN A 59 -15.99 -23.08 -15.63
CA ASN A 59 -16.08 -24.24 -16.51
C ASN A 59 -17.19 -24.01 -17.54
N LEU A 60 -17.15 -24.71 -18.67
CA LEU A 60 -18.14 -24.57 -19.73
C LEU A 60 -19.57 -24.79 -19.21
N GLU A 61 -19.75 -25.72 -18.27
CA GLU A 61 -21.03 -26.05 -17.63
C GLU A 61 -21.62 -24.93 -16.76
N ASP A 62 -20.80 -23.98 -16.31
CA ASP A 62 -21.27 -22.83 -15.52
C ASP A 62 -22.00 -21.79 -16.39
N TYR A 63 -21.81 -21.86 -17.71
CA TYR A 63 -22.42 -20.98 -18.69
C TYR A 63 -23.78 -21.51 -19.16
N PRO A 64 -24.80 -20.65 -19.28
CA PRO A 64 -26.10 -21.09 -19.77
C PRO A 64 -26.02 -21.46 -21.25
N GLU A 65 -26.69 -22.54 -21.65
CA GLU A 65 -26.73 -23.02 -23.04
C GLU A 65 -27.10 -21.90 -24.02
N LYS A 66 -28.10 -21.07 -23.66
CA LYS A 66 -28.52 -19.90 -24.46
C LYS A 66 -27.37 -18.92 -24.77
N LEU A 67 -26.37 -18.78 -23.89
CA LEU A 67 -25.19 -17.95 -24.14
C LEU A 67 -24.27 -18.59 -25.18
N ILE A 68 -24.00 -19.89 -25.04
CA ILE A 68 -23.17 -20.65 -25.97
C ILE A 68 -23.78 -20.60 -27.37
N THR A 69 -25.08 -20.91 -27.48
CA THR A 69 -25.84 -20.83 -28.73
C THR A 69 -25.80 -19.43 -29.34
N ALA A 70 -26.05 -18.39 -28.54
CA ALA A 70 -26.03 -17.01 -29.03
C ALA A 70 -24.64 -16.58 -29.54
N LEU A 71 -23.57 -17.01 -28.87
CA LEU A 71 -22.20 -16.73 -29.27
C LEU A 71 -21.87 -17.40 -30.61
N ILE A 72 -22.09 -18.72 -30.71
CA ILE A 72 -21.78 -19.51 -31.91
C ILE A 72 -22.53 -18.96 -33.13
N ILE A 73 -23.85 -18.77 -33.05
CA ILE A 73 -24.64 -18.24 -34.18
C ILE A 73 -24.23 -16.81 -34.55
N SER A 74 -23.74 -16.02 -33.59
CA SER A 74 -23.39 -14.62 -33.82
C SER A 74 -21.97 -14.40 -34.36
N GLU A 75 -21.04 -15.30 -34.04
CA GLU A 75 -19.61 -15.20 -34.36
C GLU A 75 -19.12 -16.26 -35.36
N ASP A 76 -19.58 -17.50 -35.23
CA ASP A 76 -19.02 -18.66 -35.93
C ASP A 76 -20.01 -19.83 -36.00
N GLU A 77 -20.96 -19.76 -36.95
CA GLU A 77 -22.09 -20.69 -37.05
C GLU A 77 -21.67 -22.14 -37.30
N ASP A 78 -20.58 -22.34 -38.04
CA ASP A 78 -20.02 -23.65 -38.40
C ASP A 78 -18.92 -24.11 -37.43
N PHE A 79 -18.85 -23.54 -36.22
CA PHE A 79 -17.76 -23.74 -35.26
C PHE A 79 -17.39 -25.22 -35.04
N PHE A 80 -18.38 -26.08 -34.88
CA PHE A 80 -18.17 -27.52 -34.63
C PHE A 80 -17.75 -28.30 -35.89
N SER A 81 -17.94 -27.74 -37.08
CA SER A 81 -17.78 -28.43 -38.36
C SER A 81 -16.38 -28.21 -38.97
N HIS A 82 -15.73 -27.08 -38.70
CA HIS A 82 -14.45 -26.72 -39.32
C HIS A 82 -13.24 -26.96 -38.39
N PRO A 83 -12.02 -27.19 -38.91
CA PRO A 83 -10.82 -27.40 -38.09
C PRO A 83 -10.16 -26.07 -37.66
N GLY A 84 -10.94 -25.19 -37.01
CA GLY A 84 -10.50 -23.86 -36.58
C GLY A 84 -10.36 -22.78 -37.66
N ILE A 85 -10.48 -23.11 -38.95
CA ILE A 85 -10.56 -22.12 -40.03
C ILE A 85 -11.74 -22.43 -40.96
N ASP A 86 -12.56 -21.42 -41.28
CA ASP A 86 -13.59 -21.52 -42.31
C ASP A 86 -13.05 -20.97 -43.65
N ILE A 87 -12.58 -21.88 -44.49
CA ILE A 87 -12.02 -21.54 -45.82
C ILE A 87 -13.10 -20.93 -46.72
N LEU A 88 -14.32 -21.50 -46.72
CA LEU A 88 -15.42 -21.00 -47.54
C LEU A 88 -15.89 -19.63 -47.04
N GLY A 89 -15.95 -19.42 -45.72
CA GLY A 89 -16.22 -18.13 -45.10
C GLY A 89 -15.17 -17.08 -45.40
N MET A 90 -13.88 -17.42 -45.40
CA MET A 90 -12.81 -16.51 -45.79
C MET A 90 -12.93 -16.09 -47.26
N ILE A 91 -13.16 -17.04 -48.17
CA ILE A 91 -13.35 -16.75 -49.60
C ILE A 91 -14.59 -15.87 -49.81
N ARG A 92 -15.71 -16.20 -49.16
CA ARG A 92 -16.93 -15.37 -49.15
C ARG A 92 -16.62 -13.96 -48.65
N GLY A 93 -15.93 -13.83 -47.52
CA GLY A 93 -15.58 -12.54 -46.92
C GLY A 93 -14.71 -11.65 -47.82
N ILE A 94 -13.74 -12.24 -48.52
CA ILE A 94 -12.91 -11.54 -49.52
C ILE A 94 -13.79 -11.03 -50.66
N PHE A 95 -14.64 -11.89 -51.23
CA PHE A 95 -15.54 -11.53 -52.33
C PHE A 95 -16.49 -10.38 -51.95
N TYR A 96 -17.11 -10.45 -50.77
CA TYR A 96 -17.99 -9.41 -50.25
C TYR A 96 -17.25 -8.08 -49.99
N THR A 97 -16.03 -8.14 -49.47
CA THR A 97 -15.23 -6.94 -49.16
C THR A 97 -14.80 -6.21 -50.45
N VAL A 98 -14.37 -6.96 -51.47
CA VAL A 98 -13.90 -6.39 -52.75
C VAL A 98 -15.07 -5.86 -53.59
N ILE A 99 -16.20 -6.55 -53.61
CA ILE A 99 -17.31 -6.22 -54.52
C ILE A 99 -18.35 -5.29 -53.87
N ARG A 100 -18.69 -5.50 -52.59
CA ARG A 100 -19.76 -4.73 -51.93
C ARG A 100 -19.25 -3.61 -51.03
N LYS A 101 -17.94 -3.38 -50.95
CA LYS A 101 -17.29 -2.40 -50.05
C LYS A 101 -17.75 -2.49 -48.59
N ASN A 102 -18.26 -3.66 -48.17
CA ASN A 102 -18.79 -3.88 -46.84
C ASN A 102 -17.91 -4.93 -46.16
N THR A 103 -17.31 -4.57 -45.02
CA THR A 103 -16.38 -5.45 -44.31
C THR A 103 -17.17 -6.47 -43.49
N GLN A 104 -17.19 -7.72 -43.94
CA GLN A 104 -17.59 -8.86 -43.11
C GLN A 104 -16.35 -9.61 -42.65
N GLY A 105 -16.23 -9.82 -41.34
CA GLY A 105 -15.14 -10.61 -40.76
C GLY A 105 -15.43 -12.09 -40.90
N GLY A 106 -14.61 -12.81 -41.67
CA GLY A 106 -14.66 -14.28 -41.79
C GLY A 106 -13.64 -14.98 -40.90
N SER A 107 -13.50 -14.56 -39.63
CA SER A 107 -12.59 -15.20 -38.67
C SER A 107 -13.38 -16.02 -37.65
N THR A 108 -12.97 -17.26 -37.44
CA THR A 108 -13.60 -18.23 -36.54
C THR A 108 -13.34 -17.92 -35.07
N LEU A 109 -14.09 -18.52 -34.14
CA LEU A 109 -13.86 -18.41 -32.70
C LEU A 109 -12.45 -18.85 -32.31
N THR A 110 -11.95 -19.96 -32.89
CA THR A 110 -10.57 -20.43 -32.68
C THR A 110 -9.54 -19.40 -33.13
N GLN A 111 -9.75 -18.75 -34.27
CA GLN A 111 -8.87 -17.67 -34.73
C GLN A 111 -8.90 -16.45 -33.82
N GLN A 112 -10.08 -16.10 -33.31
CA GLN A 112 -10.23 -15.02 -32.36
C GLN A 112 -9.51 -15.35 -31.02
N LEU A 113 -9.64 -16.59 -30.52
CA LEU A 113 -8.93 -17.08 -29.33
C LEU A 113 -7.41 -16.97 -29.52
N VAL A 114 -6.89 -17.52 -30.62
CA VAL A 114 -5.46 -17.49 -30.95
C VAL A 114 -4.94 -16.05 -31.03
N ARG A 115 -5.71 -15.17 -31.66
CA ARG A 115 -5.38 -13.74 -31.73
C ARG A 115 -5.31 -13.10 -30.35
N SER A 116 -6.16 -13.53 -29.42
CA SER A 116 -6.20 -13.01 -28.05
C SER A 116 -5.04 -13.54 -27.19
N LEU A 117 -4.67 -14.81 -27.34
CA LEU A 117 -3.67 -15.47 -26.48
C LEU A 117 -2.24 -15.30 -27.00
N TYR A 118 -2.00 -15.53 -28.28
CA TYR A 118 -0.65 -15.76 -28.82
C TYR A 118 -0.10 -14.62 -29.68
N LEU A 119 -0.94 -13.68 -30.12
CA LEU A 119 -0.57 -12.71 -31.16
C LEU A 119 -0.72 -11.26 -30.70
N THR A 120 0.05 -10.38 -31.34
CA THR A 120 -0.07 -8.92 -31.15
C THR A 120 -1.23 -8.36 -31.97
N GLN A 121 -1.68 -7.13 -31.66
CA GLN A 121 -2.80 -6.49 -32.39
C GLN A 121 -2.46 -5.99 -33.82
N ALA A 122 -1.21 -6.16 -34.29
CA ALA A 122 -0.73 -5.62 -35.55
C ALA A 122 -1.47 -6.21 -36.77
N ARG A 123 -2.12 -5.40 -37.62
CA ARG A 123 -2.90 -5.90 -38.77
C ARG A 123 -2.03 -6.23 -40.00
N THR A 124 -1.16 -7.23 -39.89
CA THR A 124 -0.27 -7.68 -40.99
C THR A 124 -0.69 -9.04 -41.57
N ILE A 125 -0.30 -9.29 -42.83
CA ILE A 125 -0.49 -10.60 -43.49
C ILE A 125 0.26 -11.69 -42.73
N GLU A 126 1.50 -11.42 -42.30
CA GLU A 126 2.30 -12.35 -41.51
C GLU A 126 1.58 -12.78 -40.21
N ARG A 127 1.00 -11.83 -39.48
CA ARG A 127 0.19 -12.15 -38.29
C ARG A 127 -1.00 -13.03 -38.66
N LYS A 128 -1.71 -12.75 -39.77
CA LYS A 128 -2.86 -13.56 -40.19
C LYS A 128 -2.45 -14.99 -40.57
N ILE A 129 -1.27 -15.18 -41.17
CA ILE A 129 -0.73 -16.52 -41.46
C ILE A 129 -0.39 -17.25 -40.15
N LYS A 130 0.26 -16.58 -39.19
CA LYS A 130 0.49 -17.13 -37.84
C LYS A 130 -0.82 -17.55 -37.17
N GLU A 131 -1.85 -16.70 -37.25
CA GLU A 131 -3.20 -16.98 -36.71
C GLU A 131 -3.80 -18.26 -37.29
N ILE A 132 -3.68 -18.48 -38.60
CA ILE A 132 -4.18 -19.69 -39.28
C ILE A 132 -3.45 -20.94 -38.76
N PHE A 133 -2.11 -20.94 -38.78
CA PHE A 133 -1.34 -22.12 -38.38
C PHE A 133 -1.49 -22.46 -36.90
N ILE A 134 -1.51 -21.45 -36.02
CA ILE A 134 -1.72 -21.67 -34.59
C ILE A 134 -3.16 -22.15 -34.32
N SER A 135 -4.17 -21.69 -35.08
CA SER A 135 -5.55 -22.19 -34.94
C SER A 135 -5.67 -23.66 -35.31
N LEU A 136 -5.05 -24.06 -36.43
CA LEU A 136 -4.99 -25.47 -36.85
C LEU A 136 -4.24 -26.34 -35.83
N TYR A 137 -3.18 -25.80 -35.22
CA TYR A 137 -2.47 -26.48 -34.14
C TYR A 137 -3.33 -26.64 -32.89
N LEU A 138 -4.00 -25.57 -32.45
CA LEU A 138 -4.84 -25.61 -31.25
C LEU A 138 -5.98 -26.63 -31.37
N GLU A 139 -6.61 -26.71 -32.53
CA GLU A 139 -7.66 -27.71 -32.85
C GLU A 139 -7.16 -29.15 -32.93
N LYS A 140 -5.86 -29.34 -33.12
CA LYS A 140 -5.25 -30.68 -33.09
C LYS A 140 -5.02 -31.16 -31.65
N ILE A 141 -4.74 -30.22 -30.73
CA ILE A 141 -4.38 -30.54 -29.34
C ILE A 141 -5.53 -30.36 -28.35
N ARG A 142 -6.63 -29.71 -28.74
CA ARG A 142 -7.81 -29.44 -27.90
C ARG A 142 -9.11 -29.77 -28.61
N THR A 143 -10.09 -30.18 -27.82
CA THR A 143 -11.48 -30.39 -28.24
C THR A 143 -12.21 -29.07 -28.47
N LYS A 144 -13.35 -29.11 -29.15
CA LYS A 144 -14.17 -27.92 -29.43
C LYS A 144 -14.71 -27.28 -28.16
N GLU A 145 -15.07 -28.12 -27.19
CA GLU A 145 -15.56 -27.73 -25.88
C GLU A 145 -14.46 -27.01 -25.09
N GLU A 146 -13.22 -27.54 -25.08
CA GLU A 146 -12.07 -26.88 -24.45
C GLU A 146 -11.74 -25.54 -25.11
N ILE A 147 -11.77 -25.46 -26.46
CA ILE A 147 -11.54 -24.21 -27.19
C ILE A 147 -12.61 -23.17 -26.84
N LEU A 148 -13.86 -23.60 -26.74
CA LEU A 148 -14.97 -22.72 -26.37
C LEU A 148 -14.84 -22.24 -24.92
N GLU A 149 -14.49 -23.12 -23.97
CA GLU A 149 -14.23 -22.75 -22.58
C GLU A 149 -13.06 -21.74 -22.48
N LEU A 150 -11.95 -22.01 -23.17
CA LEU A 150 -10.80 -21.09 -23.24
C LEU A 150 -11.24 -19.72 -23.77
N TYR A 151 -12.01 -19.70 -24.86
CA TYR A 151 -12.53 -18.46 -25.45
C TYR A 151 -13.44 -17.69 -24.48
N LEU A 152 -14.39 -18.38 -23.85
CA LEU A 152 -15.33 -17.80 -22.90
C LEU A 152 -14.62 -17.20 -21.68
N ASN A 153 -13.45 -17.71 -21.31
CA ASN A 153 -12.66 -17.21 -20.18
C ASN A 153 -11.58 -16.18 -20.57
N SER A 154 -11.12 -16.15 -21.82
CA SER A 154 -9.98 -15.32 -22.23
C SER A 154 -10.33 -14.05 -23.00
N VAL A 155 -11.53 -13.97 -23.60
CA VAL A 155 -11.89 -12.87 -24.49
C VAL A 155 -11.96 -11.53 -23.74
N TYR A 156 -11.41 -10.47 -24.33
CA TYR A 156 -11.49 -9.12 -23.73
C TYR A 156 -12.90 -8.53 -23.87
N MET A 157 -13.48 -8.08 -22.75
CA MET A 157 -14.87 -7.62 -22.63
C MET A 157 -14.99 -6.14 -22.25
N GLY A 158 -13.91 -5.35 -22.37
CA GLY A 158 -13.88 -3.91 -22.06
C GLY A 158 -13.54 -3.63 -20.58
N ASN A 159 -13.11 -2.40 -20.27
CA ASN A 159 -12.74 -1.97 -18.91
C ASN A 159 -11.68 -2.84 -18.21
N GLY A 160 -10.79 -3.49 -18.96
CA GLY A 160 -9.81 -4.42 -18.39
C GLY A 160 -10.39 -5.78 -17.99
N ILE A 161 -11.66 -6.07 -18.26
CA ILE A 161 -12.32 -7.34 -17.92
C ILE A 161 -12.11 -8.37 -19.03
N TYR A 162 -11.80 -9.61 -18.63
CA TYR A 162 -11.65 -10.75 -19.54
C TYR A 162 -12.62 -11.89 -19.15
N GLY A 163 -13.21 -12.49 -20.16
CA GLY A 163 -14.15 -13.58 -20.07
C GLY A 163 -15.60 -13.17 -19.84
N PHE A 164 -16.53 -13.95 -20.37
CA PHE A 164 -17.97 -13.73 -20.27
C PHE A 164 -18.47 -13.78 -18.83
N GLY A 165 -17.96 -14.71 -18.02
CA GLY A 165 -18.44 -14.86 -16.65
C GLY A 165 -17.99 -13.72 -15.74
N THR A 166 -16.76 -13.25 -15.93
CA THR A 166 -16.28 -12.03 -15.27
C THR A 166 -17.09 -10.81 -15.69
N ALA A 167 -17.38 -10.68 -16.98
CA ALA A 167 -18.20 -9.60 -17.52
C ALA A 167 -19.64 -9.63 -16.98
N ALA A 168 -20.23 -10.81 -16.80
CA ALA A 168 -21.54 -10.98 -16.17
C ALA A 168 -21.57 -10.40 -14.74
N LYS A 169 -20.55 -10.73 -13.93
CA LYS A 169 -20.38 -10.17 -12.59
C LYS A 169 -20.13 -8.68 -12.61
N TYR A 170 -19.24 -8.21 -13.47
CA TYR A 170 -18.84 -6.81 -13.53
C TYR A 170 -19.98 -5.89 -14.00
N TYR A 171 -20.65 -6.23 -15.11
CA TYR A 171 -21.67 -5.37 -15.71
C TYR A 171 -23.05 -5.53 -15.09
N PHE A 172 -23.41 -6.74 -14.62
CA PHE A 172 -24.77 -7.04 -14.16
C PHE A 172 -24.85 -7.52 -12.72
N GLY A 173 -23.72 -7.77 -12.04
CA GLY A 173 -23.71 -8.31 -10.67
C GLY A 173 -24.23 -9.74 -10.58
N LYS A 174 -24.11 -10.54 -11.65
CA LYS A 174 -24.70 -11.88 -11.76
C LYS A 174 -23.67 -12.95 -12.07
N GLU A 175 -23.89 -14.16 -11.54
CA GLU A 175 -23.26 -15.38 -12.03
C GLU A 175 -23.73 -15.70 -13.46
N PRO A 176 -22.90 -16.35 -14.31
CA PRO A 176 -23.23 -16.58 -15.72
C PRO A 176 -24.56 -17.31 -15.91
N LYS A 177 -24.82 -18.36 -15.13
CA LYS A 177 -26.08 -19.13 -15.12
C LYS A 177 -27.35 -18.32 -14.86
N ASN A 178 -27.23 -17.12 -14.26
CA ASN A 178 -28.36 -16.26 -13.91
C ASN A 178 -28.60 -15.15 -14.94
N LEU A 179 -27.88 -15.14 -16.06
CA LEU A 179 -28.06 -14.16 -17.13
C LEU A 179 -29.37 -14.41 -17.87
N ASN A 180 -30.07 -13.33 -18.19
CA ASN A 180 -31.20 -13.39 -19.12
C ASN A 180 -30.75 -13.15 -20.57
N LEU A 181 -31.63 -13.41 -21.54
CA LEU A 181 -31.29 -13.34 -22.96
C LEU A 181 -30.89 -11.92 -23.44
N ALA A 182 -31.42 -10.86 -22.83
CA ALA A 182 -31.02 -9.49 -23.17
C ALA A 182 -29.60 -9.18 -22.68
N GLU A 183 -29.22 -9.67 -21.50
CA GLU A 183 -27.86 -9.55 -20.95
C GLU A 183 -26.86 -10.38 -21.76
N ILE A 184 -27.25 -11.60 -22.15
CA ILE A 184 -26.48 -12.47 -23.08
C ILE A 184 -26.22 -11.74 -24.39
N ALA A 185 -27.26 -11.17 -25.01
CA ALA A 185 -27.14 -10.46 -26.28
C ALA A 185 -26.23 -9.23 -26.19
N LEU A 186 -26.23 -8.54 -25.04
CA LEU A 186 -25.29 -7.44 -24.79
C LEU A 186 -23.84 -7.96 -24.73
N LEU A 187 -23.56 -8.99 -23.94
CA LEU A 187 -22.20 -9.55 -23.81
C LEU A 187 -21.66 -10.09 -25.14
N VAL A 188 -22.47 -10.87 -25.87
CA VAL A 188 -22.07 -11.39 -27.19
C VAL A 188 -21.76 -10.26 -28.16
N ASN A 189 -22.54 -9.17 -28.12
CA ASN A 189 -22.25 -8.00 -28.96
C ASN A 189 -21.00 -7.22 -28.51
N THR A 190 -20.67 -7.22 -27.22
CA THR A 190 -19.46 -6.57 -26.67
C THR A 190 -18.18 -7.15 -27.28
N VAL A 191 -18.08 -8.47 -27.45
CA VAL A 191 -16.92 -9.14 -28.05
C VAL A 191 -16.48 -8.52 -29.38
N LYS A 192 -17.43 -8.15 -30.24
CA LYS A 192 -17.14 -7.57 -31.58
C LYS A 192 -16.37 -6.25 -31.50
N SER A 193 -16.66 -5.46 -30.47
CA SER A 193 -15.99 -4.17 -30.25
C SER A 193 -16.11 -3.78 -28.77
N PRO A 194 -15.22 -4.28 -27.90
CA PRO A 194 -15.39 -4.16 -26.45
C PRO A 194 -15.49 -2.73 -25.93
N GLU A 195 -14.78 -1.79 -26.57
CA GLU A 195 -14.82 -0.38 -26.20
C GLU A 195 -16.09 0.33 -26.71
N ASN A 196 -16.53 0.06 -27.95
CA ASN A 196 -17.69 0.75 -28.54
C ASN A 196 -19.04 0.14 -28.15
N PHE A 197 -19.04 -1.15 -27.79
CA PHE A 197 -20.23 -1.91 -27.40
C PHE A 197 -20.16 -2.35 -25.95
N ASN A 198 -19.42 -1.58 -25.15
CA ASN A 198 -19.32 -1.76 -23.72
C ASN A 198 -20.73 -1.66 -23.08
N PRO A 199 -21.14 -2.62 -22.24
CA PRO A 199 -22.41 -2.53 -21.54
C PRO A 199 -22.54 -1.29 -20.64
N GLN A 200 -21.47 -0.58 -20.29
CA GLN A 200 -21.53 0.71 -19.58
C GLN A 200 -21.68 1.93 -20.49
N ASP A 201 -21.31 1.86 -21.78
CA ASP A 201 -21.51 2.97 -22.72
C ASP A 201 -22.93 2.93 -23.31
N LEU A 202 -23.68 4.00 -23.09
CA LEU A 202 -25.10 4.09 -23.44
C LEU A 202 -25.34 4.27 -24.95
N LYS A 203 -24.34 4.70 -25.74
CA LYS A 203 -24.58 5.06 -27.15
C LYS A 203 -24.59 3.84 -28.08
N GLY A 204 -25.79 3.43 -28.50
CA GLY A 204 -25.99 2.47 -29.60
C GLY A 204 -25.85 0.99 -29.25
N ARG A 205 -25.55 0.65 -27.99
CA ARG A 205 -25.41 -0.75 -27.51
C ARG A 205 -26.63 -1.62 -27.79
N TYR A 206 -27.84 -1.09 -27.58
CA TYR A 206 -29.08 -1.87 -27.72
C TYR A 206 -29.43 -2.20 -29.16
N LYS A 207 -29.25 -1.23 -30.08
CA LYS A 207 -29.56 -1.41 -31.50
C LYS A 207 -28.65 -2.47 -32.15
N ARG A 208 -27.45 -2.66 -31.60
CA ARG A 208 -26.51 -3.69 -32.05
C ARG A 208 -26.77 -5.03 -31.36
N ALA A 209 -27.03 -5.04 -30.05
CA ALA A 209 -27.42 -6.25 -29.32
C ALA A 209 -28.74 -6.87 -29.83
N SER A 210 -29.69 -6.07 -30.34
CA SER A 210 -30.90 -6.60 -30.95
C SER A 210 -30.64 -7.41 -32.22
N VAL A 211 -29.49 -7.23 -32.89
CA VAL A 211 -29.07 -8.07 -34.03
C VAL A 211 -28.80 -9.50 -33.59
N VAL A 212 -28.24 -9.69 -32.38
CA VAL A 212 -28.03 -11.03 -31.79
C VAL A 212 -29.38 -11.70 -31.54
N LEU A 213 -30.33 -10.99 -30.90
CA LEU A 213 -31.68 -11.51 -30.69
C LEU A 213 -32.40 -11.83 -32.00
N LYS A 214 -32.26 -10.98 -33.02
CA LYS A 214 -32.88 -11.19 -34.32
C LYS A 214 -32.31 -12.41 -35.03
N ARG A 215 -30.99 -12.65 -34.93
CA ARG A 215 -30.36 -13.86 -35.45
C ARG A 215 -30.92 -15.11 -34.77
N LEU A 216 -31.01 -15.11 -33.44
CA LEU A 216 -31.60 -16.22 -32.68
C LEU A 216 -33.04 -16.52 -33.10
N LEU A 217 -33.84 -15.48 -33.40
CA LEU A 217 -35.20 -15.65 -33.89
C LEU A 217 -35.24 -16.27 -35.29
N VAL A 218 -34.43 -15.75 -36.23
CA VAL A 218 -34.40 -16.23 -37.63
C VAL A 218 -33.98 -17.70 -37.70
N GLU A 219 -33.03 -18.10 -36.86
CA GLU A 219 -32.56 -19.48 -36.76
C GLU A 219 -33.44 -20.37 -35.84
N ASN A 220 -34.61 -19.87 -35.41
CA ASN A 220 -35.61 -20.58 -34.60
C ASN A 220 -35.15 -21.05 -33.20
N TYR A 221 -34.13 -20.41 -32.61
CA TYR A 221 -33.67 -20.72 -31.24
C TYR A 221 -34.48 -20.02 -30.14
N ILE A 222 -35.25 -18.99 -30.50
CA ILE A 222 -36.16 -18.28 -29.58
C ILE A 222 -37.50 -18.02 -30.26
N SER A 223 -38.57 -17.92 -29.47
CA SER A 223 -39.89 -17.60 -30.00
C SER A 223 -40.04 -16.11 -30.32
N ASN A 224 -41.02 -15.75 -31.15
CA ASN A 224 -41.41 -14.36 -31.38
C ASN A 224 -41.76 -13.63 -30.07
N GLU A 225 -42.38 -14.33 -29.13
CA GLU A 225 -42.72 -13.77 -27.81
C GLU A 225 -41.46 -13.46 -26.99
N GLU A 226 -40.49 -14.37 -26.95
CA GLU A 226 -39.19 -14.14 -26.30
C GLU A 226 -38.44 -12.98 -26.97
N TYR A 227 -38.40 -12.94 -28.30
CA TYR A 227 -37.76 -11.86 -29.05
C TYR A 227 -38.35 -10.49 -28.67
N GLU A 228 -39.68 -10.35 -28.67
CA GLU A 228 -40.35 -9.10 -28.30
C GLU A 228 -40.10 -8.72 -26.84
N LYS A 229 -40.20 -9.70 -25.93
CA LYS A 229 -39.95 -9.51 -24.50
C LYS A 229 -38.53 -9.00 -24.23
N TYR A 230 -37.52 -9.67 -24.77
CA TYR A 230 -36.12 -9.34 -24.51
C TYR A 230 -35.63 -8.13 -25.32
N SER A 231 -36.20 -7.86 -26.49
CA SER A 231 -35.96 -6.61 -27.22
C SER A 231 -36.44 -5.39 -26.44
N LYS A 232 -37.59 -5.48 -25.75
CA LYS A 232 -38.07 -4.44 -24.84
C LYS A 232 -37.21 -4.34 -23.57
N LEU A 233 -36.73 -5.48 -23.05
CA LEU A 233 -35.88 -5.52 -21.86
C LEU A 233 -34.48 -4.94 -22.10
N LEU A 234 -33.91 -5.10 -23.31
CA LEU A 234 -32.57 -4.59 -23.66
C LEU A 234 -32.39 -3.15 -23.21
N ASN A 235 -33.31 -2.25 -23.57
CA ASN A 235 -33.25 -0.83 -23.23
C ASN A 235 -33.34 -0.54 -21.72
N LYS A 236 -33.80 -1.51 -20.92
CA LYS A 236 -34.01 -1.42 -19.47
C LYS A 236 -32.92 -2.14 -18.67
N VAL A 237 -31.97 -2.81 -19.33
CA VAL A 237 -30.86 -3.49 -18.64
C VAL A 237 -29.99 -2.43 -17.95
N LYS A 238 -30.07 -2.39 -16.62
CA LYS A 238 -29.18 -1.57 -15.81
C LYS A 238 -27.79 -2.21 -15.85
N SER A 239 -26.82 -1.43 -16.29
CA SER A 239 -25.43 -1.73 -16.02
C SER A 239 -25.11 -1.12 -14.66
N TYR A 240 -24.48 -1.89 -13.80
CA TYR A 240 -24.06 -1.39 -12.50
C TYR A 240 -22.61 -0.93 -12.59
N ASN A 241 -22.30 0.21 -11.97
CA ASN A 241 -20.93 0.49 -11.51
C ASN A 241 -20.74 -0.28 -10.21
N VAL A 242 -20.74 -1.63 -10.26
CA VAL A 242 -20.66 -2.43 -9.03
C VAL A 242 -19.38 -2.08 -8.27
N PHE A 243 -18.32 -1.63 -8.96
CA PHE A 243 -17.03 -1.39 -8.32
C PHE A 243 -16.32 -0.16 -8.89
N GLU A 244 -16.80 1.02 -8.52
CA GLU A 244 -15.94 2.19 -8.33
C GLU A 244 -15.11 2.01 -7.03
N SER A 245 -14.60 0.81 -6.76
CA SER A 245 -13.58 0.65 -5.74
C SER A 245 -12.36 1.38 -6.29
N LYS A 246 -12.06 2.57 -5.74
CA LYS A 246 -10.75 3.20 -5.90
C LYS A 246 -9.73 2.09 -5.65
N TYR A 247 -9.14 1.60 -6.74
CA TYR A 247 -8.08 0.63 -6.71
C TYR A 247 -6.96 1.27 -5.90
N ASP A 248 -6.71 0.75 -4.70
CA ASP A 248 -5.59 1.23 -3.88
C ASP A 248 -4.33 0.58 -4.43
N GLU A 249 -3.70 1.28 -5.39
CA GLU A 249 -2.50 0.79 -6.07
C GLU A 249 -1.38 0.50 -5.07
N GLU A 250 -1.30 1.27 -3.98
CA GLU A 250 -0.24 1.12 -3.00
C GLU A 250 -0.37 -0.18 -2.21
N ILE A 251 -1.59 -0.55 -1.80
CA ILE A 251 -1.83 -1.87 -1.20
C ILE A 251 -1.51 -2.99 -2.17
N PHE A 252 -1.98 -2.87 -3.42
CA PHE A 252 -1.75 -3.91 -4.42
C PHE A 252 -0.26 -4.15 -4.64
N TRP A 253 0.51 -3.09 -4.88
CA TRP A 253 1.96 -3.23 -5.10
C TRP A 253 2.69 -3.73 -3.86
N ARG A 254 2.28 -3.30 -2.66
CA ARG A 254 2.84 -3.81 -1.41
C ARG A 254 2.59 -5.32 -1.21
N ILE A 255 1.43 -5.82 -1.63
CA ILE A 255 1.11 -7.27 -1.64
C ILE A 255 1.99 -7.98 -2.67
N ILE A 256 2.07 -7.45 -3.89
CA ILE A 256 2.88 -8.05 -4.96
C ILE A 256 4.35 -8.12 -4.58
N ASP A 257 4.90 -7.08 -3.96
CA ASP A 257 6.30 -7.06 -3.54
C ASP A 257 6.56 -8.08 -2.41
N GLU A 258 5.65 -8.22 -1.46
CA GLU A 258 5.75 -9.28 -0.44
C GLU A 258 5.66 -10.69 -1.05
N LEU A 259 4.77 -10.89 -2.02
CA LEU A 259 4.66 -12.17 -2.74
C LEU A 259 5.97 -12.49 -3.49
N LYS A 260 6.60 -11.50 -4.13
CA LYS A 260 7.91 -11.68 -4.77
C LYS A 260 8.99 -12.06 -3.75
N GLU A 261 9.02 -11.41 -2.59
CA GLU A 261 9.95 -11.78 -1.50
C GLU A 261 9.78 -13.22 -1.04
N LYS A 262 8.55 -13.76 -1.13
CA LYS A 262 8.24 -15.16 -0.81
C LYS A 262 8.40 -16.12 -2.00
N GLY A 263 8.93 -15.65 -3.14
CA GLY A 263 9.25 -16.48 -4.30
C GLY A 263 8.11 -16.65 -5.31
N PHE A 264 7.01 -15.92 -5.18
CA PHE A 264 5.92 -15.96 -6.16
C PHE A 264 6.22 -15.05 -7.34
N THR A 265 6.32 -15.63 -8.54
CA THR A 265 6.49 -14.87 -9.79
C THR A 265 5.14 -14.32 -10.28
N LEU A 266 5.16 -13.24 -11.07
CA LEU A 266 3.94 -12.71 -11.69
C LEU A 266 3.22 -13.76 -12.56
N ASP A 267 3.97 -14.62 -13.25
CA ASP A 267 3.40 -15.72 -14.03
C ASP A 267 2.74 -16.79 -13.16
N LEU A 268 3.29 -17.05 -11.96
CA LEU A 268 2.64 -17.94 -11.00
C LEU A 268 1.33 -17.32 -10.50
N LEU A 269 1.34 -16.03 -10.17
CA LEU A 269 0.14 -15.32 -9.71
C LEU A 269 -0.98 -15.27 -10.76
N ARG A 270 -0.61 -15.32 -12.05
CA ARG A 270 -1.54 -15.48 -13.18
C ARG A 270 -2.09 -16.89 -13.35
N LYS A 271 -1.86 -17.82 -12.42
CA LYS A 271 -2.46 -19.18 -12.42
C LYS A 271 -3.62 -19.35 -11.44
N GLY A 272 -4.32 -18.26 -11.11
CA GLY A 272 -5.56 -18.30 -10.33
C GLY A 272 -5.32 -18.46 -8.84
N PHE A 273 -4.26 -17.83 -8.33
CA PHE A 273 -3.98 -17.84 -6.90
C PHE A 273 -4.94 -16.93 -6.14
N VAL A 274 -5.26 -17.35 -4.91
CA VAL A 274 -6.02 -16.57 -3.95
C VAL A 274 -5.09 -16.15 -2.82
N VAL A 275 -4.99 -14.85 -2.61
CA VAL A 275 -4.16 -14.23 -1.58
C VAL A 275 -5.08 -13.66 -0.51
N LYS A 276 -5.07 -14.29 0.66
CA LYS A 276 -5.72 -13.75 1.84
C LYS A 276 -4.76 -12.82 2.56
N THR A 277 -5.20 -11.59 2.80
CA THR A 277 -4.40 -10.57 3.48
C THR A 277 -4.71 -10.51 4.98
N THR A 278 -3.87 -9.80 5.72
CA THR A 278 -4.15 -9.40 7.11
C THR A 278 -5.12 -8.21 7.21
N LEU A 279 -5.50 -7.60 6.09
CA LEU A 279 -6.32 -6.39 6.07
C LEU A 279 -7.69 -6.66 6.69
N ASN A 280 -8.04 -5.86 7.67
CA ASN A 280 -9.35 -5.84 8.28
C ASN A 280 -10.23 -4.81 7.56
N ARG A 281 -11.30 -5.30 6.92
CA ARG A 281 -12.22 -4.48 6.13
C ARG A 281 -12.81 -3.30 6.93
N LYS A 282 -13.14 -3.51 8.21
CA LYS A 282 -13.67 -2.44 9.07
C LYS A 282 -12.63 -1.34 9.28
N TYR A 283 -11.39 -1.69 9.62
CA TYR A 283 -10.34 -0.70 9.80
C TYR A 283 -9.98 0.03 8.50
N TYR A 284 -9.91 -0.68 7.38
CA TYR A 284 -9.68 -0.08 6.06
C TYR A 284 -10.75 0.96 5.70
N ASN A 285 -12.03 0.61 5.84
CA ASN A 285 -13.12 1.55 5.58
C ASN A 285 -13.08 2.77 6.53
N LEU A 286 -12.70 2.57 7.79
CA LEU A 286 -12.55 3.67 8.74
C LEU A 286 -11.42 4.63 8.35
N LEU A 287 -10.32 4.16 7.74
CA LEU A 287 -9.31 5.06 7.20
C LEU A 287 -9.91 5.89 6.06
N ILE A 288 -10.55 5.26 5.08
CA ILE A 288 -11.17 5.94 3.92
C ILE A 288 -12.18 6.99 4.37
N GLU A 289 -13.06 6.66 5.32
CA GLU A 289 -14.11 7.56 5.83
C GLU A 289 -13.55 8.81 6.52
N ASN A 290 -12.36 8.72 7.14
CA ASN A 290 -11.81 9.79 7.98
C ASN A 290 -10.63 10.53 7.35
N PHE A 291 -10.11 10.04 6.22
CA PHE A 291 -8.93 10.60 5.56
C PHE A 291 -9.32 11.51 4.40
N SER A 292 -8.68 12.67 4.34
CA SER A 292 -8.63 13.51 3.15
C SER A 292 -7.53 13.03 2.19
N GLU A 293 -7.45 13.61 0.98
CA GLU A 293 -6.45 13.24 -0.03
C GLU A 293 -4.99 13.43 0.43
N ASN A 294 -4.77 14.30 1.42
CA ASN A 294 -3.44 14.58 1.97
C ASN A 294 -3.10 13.73 3.20
N ASN A 295 -3.98 12.82 3.61
CA ASN A 295 -3.72 11.92 4.71
C ASN A 295 -3.10 10.61 4.23
N ALA A 296 -2.22 10.07 5.04
CA ALA A 296 -1.70 8.72 4.91
C ALA A 296 -1.63 8.06 6.28
N GLY A 297 -1.70 6.73 6.33
CA GLY A 297 -1.72 6.06 7.61
C GLY A 297 -1.73 4.54 7.53
N ILE A 298 -1.34 3.93 8.65
CA ILE A 298 -1.28 2.49 8.83
C ILE A 298 -1.81 2.12 10.21
N ILE A 299 -2.52 1.00 10.28
CA ILE A 299 -2.94 0.31 11.52
C ILE A 299 -2.27 -1.05 11.52
N ILE A 300 -1.48 -1.33 12.56
CA ILE A 300 -0.68 -2.55 12.67
C ILE A 300 -0.88 -3.20 14.04
N ASN A 301 -0.88 -4.53 14.09
CA ASN A 301 -0.62 -5.27 15.32
C ASN A 301 0.90 -5.27 15.55
N TYR A 302 1.39 -4.36 16.39
CA TYR A 302 2.84 -4.15 16.54
C TYR A 302 3.57 -5.29 17.28
N ARG A 303 2.85 -6.30 17.79
CA ARG A 303 3.43 -7.50 18.40
C ARG A 303 3.68 -8.61 17.39
N THR A 304 2.88 -8.67 16.32
CA THR A 304 2.97 -9.71 15.29
C THR A 304 3.55 -9.19 13.98
N GLY A 305 3.33 -7.91 13.67
CA GLY A 305 3.65 -7.30 12.38
C GLY A 305 2.46 -7.26 11.40
N GLU A 306 1.28 -7.76 11.78
CA GLU A 306 0.11 -7.80 10.87
C GLU A 306 -0.35 -6.38 10.51
N ILE A 307 -0.31 -6.04 9.22
CA ILE A 307 -0.87 -4.79 8.70
C ILE A 307 -2.38 -4.96 8.58
N LEU A 308 -3.14 -4.35 9.48
CA LEU A 308 -4.60 -4.49 9.54
C LEU A 308 -5.32 -3.47 8.67
N ALA A 309 -4.71 -2.33 8.40
CA ALA A 309 -5.20 -1.38 7.41
C ALA A 309 -4.07 -0.44 7.00
N MET A 310 -4.11 0.04 5.77
CA MET A 310 -3.31 1.17 5.30
C MET A 310 -4.11 1.94 4.27
N TYR A 311 -3.86 3.24 4.14
CA TYR A 311 -4.48 4.08 3.13
C TYR A 311 -3.65 5.36 2.94
N GLY A 312 -3.66 5.89 1.71
CA GLY A 312 -2.94 7.10 1.34
C GLY A 312 -1.56 6.84 0.73
N LYS A 313 -0.94 7.90 0.18
CA LYS A 313 0.28 7.80 -0.62
C LYS A 313 1.53 7.65 0.24
N GLY A 314 2.45 6.78 -0.14
CA GLY A 314 3.77 6.63 0.48
C GLY A 314 3.72 6.12 1.93
N VAL A 315 2.75 5.27 2.27
CA VAL A 315 2.68 4.59 3.56
C VAL A 315 3.85 3.62 3.72
N THR A 316 4.19 2.91 2.64
CA THR A 316 5.18 1.83 2.64
C THR A 316 6.60 2.34 2.37
N ASN A 317 6.75 3.12 1.30
CA ASN A 317 8.05 3.57 0.77
C ASN A 317 8.17 5.10 0.65
N GLY A 318 7.19 5.86 1.15
CA GLY A 318 7.22 7.32 1.11
C GLY A 318 8.36 7.92 1.96
N ARG A 319 8.79 9.11 1.58
CA ARG A 319 9.80 9.89 2.31
C ARG A 319 9.13 11.15 2.86
N ARG A 320 8.92 11.17 4.17
CA ARG A 320 8.35 12.31 4.88
C ARG A 320 9.18 12.59 6.13
N GLN A 321 9.43 13.86 6.40
CA GLN A 321 10.07 14.27 7.64
C GLN A 321 9.15 13.96 8.82
N ILE A 322 9.66 13.25 9.82
CA ILE A 322 8.83 12.74 10.93
C ILE A 322 8.72 13.72 12.11
N GLY A 323 9.60 14.73 12.13
CA GLY A 323 9.67 15.73 13.19
C GLY A 323 9.81 15.08 14.57
N SER A 324 9.11 15.62 15.56
CA SER A 324 9.19 15.14 16.95
C SER A 324 8.79 13.67 17.22
N LEU A 325 8.35 12.91 16.21
CA LEU A 325 8.22 11.44 16.34
C LEU A 325 9.56 10.73 16.51
N ILE A 326 10.70 11.36 16.21
CA ILE A 326 12.01 10.75 16.47
C ILE A 326 12.33 10.63 17.96
N LYS A 327 11.79 11.54 18.79
CA LYS A 327 12.20 11.71 20.20
C LYS A 327 12.02 10.43 21.03
N PRO A 328 10.88 9.73 20.98
CA PRO A 328 10.71 8.48 21.73
C PRO A 328 11.82 7.44 21.48
N PHE A 329 12.40 7.37 20.29
CA PHE A 329 13.45 6.39 19.97
C PHE A 329 14.74 6.66 20.76
N TYR A 330 15.27 7.87 20.73
CA TYR A 330 16.49 8.17 21.47
C TYR A 330 16.25 8.43 22.96
N TYR A 331 15.03 8.82 23.37
CA TYR A 331 14.65 8.81 24.79
C TYR A 331 14.64 7.38 25.34
N TYR A 332 14.13 6.41 24.58
CA TYR A 332 14.23 5.00 24.92
C TYR A 332 15.70 4.56 25.03
N LYS A 333 16.56 4.97 24.08
CA LYS A 333 18.01 4.71 24.15
C LYS A 333 18.67 5.31 25.39
N ALA A 334 18.32 6.54 25.76
CA ALA A 334 18.81 7.16 27.00
C ALA A 334 18.40 6.36 28.24
N ILE A 335 17.14 5.94 28.31
CA ILE A 335 16.64 5.12 29.42
C ILE A 335 17.40 3.78 29.47
N LEU A 336 17.63 3.13 28.33
CA LEU A 336 18.47 1.93 28.22
C LEU A 336 19.88 2.17 28.77
N ASP A 337 20.48 3.32 28.49
CA ASP A 337 21.82 3.70 28.94
C ASP A 337 21.88 4.20 30.39
N GLY A 338 20.75 4.16 31.10
CA GLY A 338 20.69 4.39 32.53
C GLY A 338 20.15 5.73 32.96
N PHE A 339 19.66 6.56 32.03
CA PHE A 339 18.94 7.78 32.37
C PHE A 339 17.66 7.43 33.14
N ASN A 340 17.28 8.29 34.10
CA ASN A 340 16.05 8.18 34.86
C ASN A 340 15.04 9.23 34.36
N LEU A 341 13.76 9.06 34.70
CA LEU A 341 12.72 10.01 34.30
C LEU A 341 12.91 11.41 34.94
N ASP A 342 13.54 11.46 36.11
CA ASP A 342 13.89 12.68 36.84
C ASP A 342 15.26 13.26 36.46
N THR A 343 15.98 12.65 35.52
CA THR A 343 17.23 13.19 34.99
C THR A 343 17.02 14.62 34.48
N LYS A 344 17.87 15.55 34.93
CA LYS A 344 17.78 16.96 34.57
C LYS A 344 18.37 17.23 33.19
N LEU A 345 17.62 17.96 32.40
CA LEU A 345 17.99 18.50 31.11
C LEU A 345 17.82 20.02 31.17
N PHE A 346 18.57 20.73 30.32
CA PHE A 346 18.60 22.18 30.34
C PHE A 346 17.98 22.77 29.07
N ASP A 347 17.21 23.83 29.26
CA ASP A 347 16.47 24.56 28.25
C ASP A 347 16.94 26.03 28.27
N LEU A 348 18.03 26.27 27.56
CA LEU A 348 18.69 27.56 27.40
C LEU A 348 19.04 27.77 25.92
N PRO A 349 19.26 29.01 25.45
CA PRO A 349 19.75 29.24 24.10
C PRO A 349 21.02 28.42 23.83
N ILE A 350 21.00 27.59 22.78
CA ILE A 350 22.16 26.82 22.33
C ILE A 350 22.48 27.14 20.87
N LYS A 351 23.76 27.05 20.53
CA LYS A 351 24.28 27.16 19.17
C LYS A 351 25.22 25.99 18.92
N ILE A 352 25.01 25.30 17.79
CA ILE A 352 25.82 24.15 17.40
C ILE A 352 26.29 24.39 15.95
N GLY A 353 27.56 24.77 15.79
CA GLY A 353 28.04 25.33 14.53
C GLY A 353 27.22 26.59 14.18
N ASP A 354 26.61 26.62 13.01
CA ASP A 354 25.73 27.73 12.58
C ASP A 354 24.26 27.53 12.95
N TRP A 355 23.90 26.37 13.51
CA TRP A 355 22.52 26.04 13.83
C TRP A 355 22.11 26.52 15.22
N THR A 356 20.98 27.22 15.30
CA THR A 356 20.40 27.76 16.53
C THR A 356 18.97 27.26 16.70
N PRO A 357 18.77 26.05 17.28
CA PRO A 357 17.43 25.52 17.50
C PRO A 357 16.64 26.41 18.46
N LYS A 358 15.31 26.36 18.34
CA LYS A 358 14.39 27.08 19.24
C LYS A 358 13.24 26.17 19.64
N ASN A 359 12.67 26.42 20.82
CA ASN A 359 11.40 25.83 21.21
C ASN A 359 10.26 26.38 20.34
N PHE A 360 9.19 25.60 20.22
CA PHE A 360 8.00 26.00 19.48
C PHE A 360 7.35 27.26 20.07
N GLU A 361 7.25 27.31 21.40
CA GLU A 361 6.71 28.45 22.17
C GLU A 361 7.69 29.62 22.26
N LYS A 362 8.94 29.45 21.79
CA LYS A 362 10.06 30.42 21.85
C LYS A 362 10.52 30.81 23.26
N ASP A 363 9.88 30.31 24.31
CA ASP A 363 10.33 30.45 25.69
C ASP A 363 11.43 29.44 26.06
N TYR A 364 12.20 29.76 27.11
CA TYR A 364 13.19 28.89 27.73
C TYR A 364 12.78 28.56 29.17
N TYR A 365 12.71 27.27 29.48
CA TYR A 365 12.21 26.79 30.77
C TYR A 365 13.30 26.54 31.82
N GLY A 366 14.58 26.72 31.45
CA GLY A 366 15.68 26.44 32.36
C GLY A 366 15.83 24.96 32.65
N GLN A 367 15.75 24.58 33.92
CA GLN A 367 15.91 23.19 34.32
C GLN A 367 14.59 22.41 34.09
N THR A 368 14.64 21.32 33.34
CA THR A 368 13.49 20.43 33.10
C THR A 368 13.87 18.98 33.37
N LYS A 369 12.91 18.15 33.76
CA LYS A 369 13.13 16.70 33.79
C LYS A 369 13.04 16.10 32.39
N LEU A 370 13.67 14.95 32.20
CA LEU A 370 13.55 14.12 31.01
C LEU A 370 12.08 13.77 30.73
N GLU A 371 11.29 13.43 31.77
CA GLU A 371 9.86 13.17 31.59
C GLU A 371 9.10 14.36 30.99
N ASP A 372 9.28 15.56 31.58
CA ASP A 372 8.57 16.77 31.17
C ASP A 372 8.98 17.21 29.76
N ALA A 373 10.25 17.04 29.42
CA ALA A 373 10.77 17.36 28.10
C ALA A 373 10.08 16.54 26.99
N LEU A 374 9.80 15.26 27.22
CA LEU A 374 9.10 14.43 26.23
C LEU A 374 7.59 14.72 26.21
N ILE A 375 6.97 14.89 27.38
CA ILE A 375 5.52 15.15 27.54
C ILE A 375 5.11 16.42 26.78
N HIS A 376 5.90 17.50 26.94
CA HIS A 376 5.68 18.77 26.26
C HIS A 376 6.44 18.88 24.93
N SER A 377 7.16 17.82 24.54
CA SER A 377 7.90 17.74 23.28
C SER A 377 8.89 18.90 23.06
N ARG A 378 9.54 19.39 24.12
CA ARG A 378 10.47 20.54 24.08
C ARG A 378 11.65 20.25 23.16
N ASN A 379 12.10 21.25 22.39
CA ASN A 379 13.15 21.03 21.39
C ASN A 379 14.52 21.06 22.03
N ILE A 380 14.85 22.12 22.76
CA ILE A 380 16.20 22.34 23.31
C ILE A 380 16.64 21.22 24.26
N PRO A 381 15.85 20.81 25.28
CA PRO A 381 16.23 19.69 26.14
C PRO A 381 16.47 18.39 25.37
N SER A 382 15.71 18.18 24.29
CA SER A 382 15.82 16.98 23.47
C SER A 382 17.08 17.01 22.58
N VAL A 383 17.48 18.18 22.07
CA VAL A 383 18.77 18.36 21.38
C VAL A 383 19.91 18.10 22.35
N ASN A 384 19.84 18.62 23.57
CA ASN A 384 20.85 18.36 24.60
C ASN A 384 20.95 16.87 24.93
N LEU A 385 19.81 16.19 25.13
CA LEU A 385 19.81 14.74 25.31
C LEU A 385 20.46 14.00 24.14
N TYR A 386 20.14 14.41 22.90
CA TYR A 386 20.74 13.82 21.70
C TYR A 386 22.27 13.99 21.65
N LEU A 387 22.78 15.17 22.00
CA LEU A 387 24.22 15.45 22.08
C LEU A 387 24.91 14.60 23.16
N MET A 388 24.26 14.43 24.31
CA MET A 388 24.78 13.60 25.41
C MET A 388 24.89 12.13 25.02
N LEU A 389 23.94 11.61 24.23
CA LEU A 389 24.00 10.24 23.69
C LEU A 389 25.04 10.09 22.58
N GLY A 390 25.25 11.15 21.80
CA GLY A 390 26.15 11.17 20.65
C GLY A 390 25.45 10.77 19.35
N ASP A 391 25.65 11.59 18.31
CA ASP A 391 25.01 11.43 17.00
C ASP A 391 25.25 10.05 16.36
N VAL A 392 26.49 9.54 16.41
CA VAL A 392 26.86 8.23 15.86
C VAL A 392 26.07 7.10 16.54
N MET A 393 25.97 7.15 17.87
CA MET A 393 25.26 6.12 18.66
C MET A 393 23.76 6.14 18.40
N VAL A 394 23.16 7.34 18.30
CA VAL A 394 21.73 7.46 18.01
C VAL A 394 21.43 6.97 16.58
N ARG A 395 22.26 7.33 15.59
CA ARG A 395 22.10 6.84 14.22
C ARG A 395 22.24 5.33 14.11
N ASP A 396 23.22 4.75 14.79
CA ASP A 396 23.43 3.31 14.85
C ASP A 396 22.21 2.62 15.46
N PHE A 397 21.70 3.13 16.59
CA PHE A 397 20.49 2.59 17.21
C PHE A 397 19.27 2.63 16.27
N LEU A 398 19.03 3.75 15.59
CA LEU A 398 17.90 3.89 14.66
C LEU A 398 18.03 2.96 13.45
N LYS A 399 19.22 2.86 12.84
CA LYS A 399 19.44 2.10 11.60
C LYS A 399 19.62 0.61 11.84
N ASN A 400 20.43 0.23 12.83
CA ASN A 400 20.94 -1.13 12.99
C ASN A 400 20.25 -1.89 14.13
N GLU A 401 19.72 -1.21 15.15
CA GLU A 401 18.91 -1.87 16.17
C GLU A 401 17.41 -1.82 15.87
N LEU A 402 16.89 -0.65 15.46
CA LEU A 402 15.47 -0.47 15.16
C LEU A 402 15.10 -0.71 13.69
N TYR A 403 16.09 -0.86 12.80
CA TYR A 403 15.87 -1.09 11.36
C TYR A 403 14.98 -0.03 10.70
N ILE A 404 15.10 1.24 11.13
CA ILE A 404 14.38 2.36 10.53
C ILE A 404 15.16 2.82 9.29
N ASN A 405 14.71 2.40 8.10
CA ASN A 405 15.29 2.83 6.84
C ASN A 405 14.75 4.21 6.45
N GLY A 406 15.54 5.00 5.74
CA GLY A 406 15.14 6.35 5.31
C GLY A 406 16.33 7.18 4.87
N TYR A 407 16.07 8.44 4.54
CA TYR A 407 17.13 9.42 4.32
C TYR A 407 17.49 10.10 5.64
N TYR A 408 18.74 9.92 6.05
CA TYR A 408 19.28 10.50 7.28
C TYR A 408 20.14 11.71 6.90
N PRO A 409 19.74 12.95 7.28
CA PRO A 409 20.56 14.13 7.00
C PRO A 409 21.90 14.02 7.73
N PRO A 410 23.01 14.52 7.16
CA PRO A 410 24.37 14.39 7.73
C PRO A 410 24.67 15.44 8.82
N ASP A 411 23.64 15.93 9.51
CA ASP A 411 23.75 16.98 10.53
C ASP A 411 22.88 16.69 11.76
N LEU A 412 22.98 17.57 12.76
CA LEU A 412 22.33 17.40 14.06
C LEU A 412 20.84 17.83 14.07
N THR A 413 20.31 18.34 12.95
CA THR A 413 18.86 18.58 12.84
C THR A 413 18.07 17.28 12.94
N LEU A 414 18.75 16.13 12.72
CA LEU A 414 18.22 14.79 12.97
C LEU A 414 17.60 14.67 14.38
N SER A 415 18.18 15.33 15.39
CA SER A 415 17.64 15.35 16.76
C SER A 415 16.20 15.85 16.87
N LEU A 416 15.76 16.68 15.91
CA LEU A 416 14.40 17.21 15.79
C LEU A 416 13.56 16.51 14.70
N GLY A 417 14.11 15.49 14.05
CA GLY A 417 13.36 14.59 13.17
C GLY A 417 13.30 15.00 11.71
N THR A 418 14.37 15.62 11.20
CA THR A 418 14.57 15.86 9.76
C THR A 418 14.87 14.60 8.95
N ILE A 419 14.94 13.42 9.59
CA ILE A 419 14.92 12.12 8.90
C ILE A 419 13.65 11.99 8.06
N GLU A 420 13.82 11.54 6.81
CA GLU A 420 12.71 11.24 5.93
C GLU A 420 12.49 9.73 5.81
N THR A 421 11.31 9.27 6.22
CA THR A 421 10.97 7.85 6.21
C THR A 421 9.45 7.62 6.03
N SER A 422 9.01 6.36 6.07
CA SER A 422 7.64 5.94 5.84
C SER A 422 6.94 5.49 7.13
N HIS A 423 5.61 5.34 7.05
CA HIS A 423 4.80 4.89 8.17
C HIS A 423 5.20 3.48 8.63
N GLU A 424 5.49 2.59 7.68
CA GLU A 424 5.89 1.21 7.96
C GLU A 424 7.25 1.15 8.70
N GLN A 425 8.18 2.04 8.36
CA GLN A 425 9.46 2.13 9.08
C GLN A 425 9.30 2.68 10.50
N ILE A 426 8.44 3.69 10.68
CA ILE A 426 8.10 4.22 12.00
C ILE A 426 7.42 3.12 12.84
N ALA A 427 6.51 2.34 12.25
CA ALA A 427 5.85 1.22 12.91
C ALA A 427 6.85 0.17 13.43
N LYS A 428 7.86 -0.18 12.62
CA LYS A 428 8.97 -1.05 13.04
C LYS A 428 9.71 -0.49 14.25
N GLY A 429 10.12 0.77 14.19
CA GLY A 429 10.81 1.43 15.31
C GLY A 429 9.98 1.40 16.59
N PHE A 430 8.69 1.73 16.50
CA PHE A 430 7.82 1.72 17.66
C PHE A 430 7.54 0.31 18.19
N SER A 431 7.47 -0.72 17.33
CA SER A 431 7.39 -2.12 17.81
C SER A 431 8.56 -2.46 18.73
N GLY A 432 9.77 -2.04 18.35
CA GLY A 432 10.99 -2.19 19.12
C GLY A 432 10.90 -1.52 20.49
N ILE A 433 10.63 -0.22 20.55
CA ILE A 433 10.65 0.49 21.85
C ILE A 433 9.48 0.14 22.77
N LEU A 434 8.36 -0.36 22.23
CA LEU A 434 7.20 -0.76 23.03
C LEU A 434 7.29 -2.20 23.55
N THR A 435 8.09 -3.07 22.93
CA THR A 435 8.14 -4.50 23.28
C THR A 435 9.54 -5.04 23.56
N GLY A 436 10.59 -4.30 23.21
CA GLY A 436 11.96 -4.77 23.14
C GLY A 436 12.28 -5.60 21.88
N ILE A 437 11.30 -5.83 21.00
CA ILE A 437 11.42 -6.69 19.82
C ILE A 437 10.99 -5.91 18.57
N VAL A 438 11.82 -5.94 17.53
CA VAL A 438 11.51 -5.36 16.22
C VAL A 438 10.93 -6.46 15.34
N VAL A 439 9.67 -6.30 14.93
CA VAL A 439 8.97 -7.25 14.06
C VAL A 439 8.86 -6.71 12.63
N LYS A 440 8.91 -7.60 11.63
CA LYS A 440 8.69 -7.23 10.23
C LYS A 440 7.19 -7.07 9.96
N PRO A 441 6.73 -5.92 9.46
CA PRO A 441 5.36 -5.76 9.03
C PRO A 441 5.06 -6.64 7.80
N TYR A 442 3.89 -7.26 7.79
CA TYR A 442 3.45 -8.12 6.69
C TYR A 442 1.96 -7.94 6.39
N ILE A 443 1.59 -8.10 5.12
CA ILE A 443 0.22 -7.95 4.63
C ILE A 443 -0.36 -9.25 4.05
N VAL A 444 0.49 -10.19 3.62
CA VAL A 444 0.06 -11.48 3.05
C VAL A 444 -0.04 -12.49 4.18
N ASP A 445 -1.26 -12.91 4.53
CA ASP A 445 -1.49 -13.94 5.56
C ASP A 445 -1.40 -15.35 4.98
N GLU A 446 -2.05 -15.59 3.84
CA GLU A 446 -2.16 -16.93 3.25
C GLU A 446 -2.22 -16.84 1.73
N VAL A 447 -1.58 -17.80 1.05
CA VAL A 447 -1.69 -17.96 -0.40
C VAL A 447 -2.18 -19.36 -0.71
N ARG A 448 -3.29 -19.45 -1.47
CA ARG A 448 -3.88 -20.68 -1.96
C ARG A 448 -3.72 -20.76 -3.48
N ASN A 449 -3.40 -21.94 -3.99
CA ASN A 449 -3.37 -22.17 -5.44
C ASN A 449 -4.80 -22.32 -6.01
N SER A 450 -4.91 -22.50 -7.33
CA SER A 450 -6.19 -22.69 -8.03
C SER A 450 -7.01 -23.91 -7.56
N LYS A 451 -6.38 -24.87 -6.87
CA LYS A 451 -7.05 -26.04 -6.27
C LYS A 451 -7.50 -25.80 -4.82
N GLY A 452 -7.32 -24.60 -4.29
CA GLY A 452 -7.63 -24.25 -2.91
C GLY A 452 -6.61 -24.73 -1.88
N VAL A 453 -5.48 -25.31 -2.30
CA VAL A 453 -4.43 -25.78 -1.37
C VAL A 453 -3.60 -24.60 -0.90
N VAL A 454 -3.43 -24.47 0.42
CA VAL A 454 -2.55 -23.47 1.04
C VAL A 454 -1.09 -23.81 0.72
N VAL A 455 -0.43 -22.92 -0.02
CA VAL A 455 0.99 -23.06 -0.39
C VAL A 455 1.90 -22.13 0.42
N TYR A 456 1.32 -21.13 1.09
CA TYR A 456 2.02 -20.24 2.00
C TYR A 456 1.09 -19.81 3.14
N LYS A 457 1.64 -19.75 4.34
CA LYS A 457 1.01 -19.16 5.52
C LYS A 457 2.04 -18.33 6.28
N ALA A 458 1.71 -17.08 6.57
CA ALA A 458 2.59 -16.17 7.27
C ALA A 458 2.83 -16.60 8.71
N LYS A 459 4.02 -16.22 9.21
CA LYS A 459 4.40 -16.29 10.62
C LYS A 459 5.09 -14.97 10.97
N PRO A 460 4.88 -14.43 12.18
CA PRO A 460 5.61 -13.25 12.64
C PRO A 460 7.12 -13.43 12.49
N GLU A 461 7.76 -12.48 11.83
CA GLU A 461 9.20 -12.47 11.60
C GLU A 461 9.85 -11.44 12.54
N ILE A 462 10.71 -11.92 13.44
CA ILE A 462 11.49 -11.06 14.34
C ILE A 462 12.73 -10.61 13.57
N LEU A 463 12.85 -9.32 13.33
CA LEU A 463 14.02 -8.72 12.71
C LEU A 463 15.16 -8.56 13.71
N ASN A 464 14.82 -8.17 14.94
CA ASN A 464 15.81 -7.96 16.00
C ASN A 464 15.21 -8.02 17.41
N ILE A 465 16.06 -8.31 18.39
CA ILE A 465 15.78 -8.16 19.81
C ILE A 465 16.73 -7.07 20.32
N ILE A 466 16.18 -6.01 20.90
CA ILE A 466 16.96 -4.87 21.38
C ILE A 466 17.94 -5.33 22.46
N LYS A 467 19.20 -4.89 22.35
CA LYS A 467 20.25 -5.27 23.30
C LYS A 467 20.07 -4.50 24.60
N SER A 468 20.29 -5.18 25.73
CA SER A 468 20.38 -4.53 27.02
C SER A 468 21.63 -3.65 27.09
N SER A 469 21.51 -2.51 27.78
CA SER A 469 22.64 -1.65 28.15
C SER A 469 22.71 -1.62 29.68
N LYS A 470 22.50 -0.48 30.33
CA LYS A 470 22.35 -0.37 31.79
C LYS A 470 21.00 -0.88 32.29
N ARG A 471 19.95 -0.82 31.46
CA ARG A 471 18.63 -1.41 31.73
C ARG A 471 18.29 -2.54 30.77
N TYR A 472 17.35 -3.38 31.21
CA TYR A 472 16.69 -4.34 30.33
C TYR A 472 15.71 -3.62 29.39
N PRO A 473 15.58 -4.06 28.12
CA PRO A 473 14.64 -3.49 27.15
C PRO A 473 13.21 -3.37 27.66
N MET A 474 12.70 -4.41 28.32
CA MET A 474 11.32 -4.41 28.83
C MET A 474 11.08 -3.35 29.93
N GLU A 475 12.10 -3.06 30.74
CA GLU A 475 12.03 -1.99 31.75
C GLU A 475 12.01 -0.62 31.08
N ALA A 476 12.84 -0.41 30.05
CA ALA A 476 12.83 0.81 29.25
C ALA A 476 11.51 0.99 28.50
N SER A 477 10.92 -0.08 27.97
CA SER A 477 9.62 -0.07 27.29
C SER A 477 8.50 0.34 28.25
N TYR A 478 8.50 -0.19 29.48
CA TYR A 478 7.55 0.20 30.52
C TYR A 478 7.58 1.71 30.79
N LEU A 479 8.78 2.29 30.93
CA LEU A 479 8.96 3.72 31.19
C LEU A 479 8.54 4.58 29.99
N ILE A 480 8.89 4.18 28.77
CA ILE A 480 8.48 4.90 27.55
C ILE A 480 6.97 4.83 27.36
N ILE A 481 6.33 3.69 27.62
CA ILE A 481 4.86 3.57 27.58
C ILE A 481 4.21 4.53 28.60
N ASP A 482 4.77 4.65 29.80
CA ASP A 482 4.30 5.62 30.80
C ASP A 482 4.41 7.07 30.30
N LEU A 483 5.56 7.46 29.74
CA LEU A 483 5.74 8.81 29.18
C LEU A 483 4.79 9.08 28.01
N LEU A 484 4.62 8.13 27.09
CA LEU A 484 3.72 8.28 25.94
C LEU A 484 2.24 8.32 26.36
N ARG A 485 1.88 7.69 27.49
CA ARG A 485 0.55 7.84 28.11
C ARG A 485 0.35 9.25 28.63
N LYS A 486 1.35 9.78 29.35
CA LYS A 486 1.34 11.16 29.88
C LYS A 486 1.24 12.22 28.77
N VAL A 487 1.87 11.98 27.61
CA VAL A 487 1.70 12.83 26.41
C VAL A 487 0.23 12.93 25.97
N VAL A 488 -0.53 11.84 26.05
CA VAL A 488 -1.97 11.82 25.70
C VAL A 488 -2.86 12.31 26.84
N ASN A 489 -2.49 12.13 28.09
CA ASN A 489 -3.34 12.56 29.20
C ASN A 489 -3.30 14.07 29.45
N TYR A 490 -2.12 14.70 29.28
CA TYR A 490 -1.95 16.13 29.61
C TYR A 490 -0.89 16.85 28.76
N GLY A 491 -0.22 16.15 27.84
CA GLY A 491 0.80 16.72 26.97
C GLY A 491 0.28 17.15 25.60
N THR A 492 1.19 17.16 24.61
CA THR A 492 0.88 17.61 23.24
C THR A 492 -0.16 16.74 22.52
N GLY A 493 -0.40 15.52 23.00
CA GLY A 493 -1.31 14.55 22.41
C GLY A 493 -2.72 14.55 23.01
N ILE A 494 -3.06 15.51 23.88
CA ILE A 494 -4.31 15.51 24.67
C ILE A 494 -5.60 15.31 23.86
N ARG A 495 -5.60 15.73 22.59
CA ARG A 495 -6.76 15.61 21.70
C ARG A 495 -6.99 14.19 21.17
N ALA A 496 -6.11 13.24 21.48
CA ALA A 496 -6.32 11.80 21.26
C ALA A 496 -6.96 11.09 22.46
N ASP A 497 -7.06 11.74 23.62
CA ASP A 497 -7.61 11.14 24.84
C ASP A 497 -9.07 10.70 24.67
N ILE A 498 -9.38 9.53 25.25
CA ILE A 498 -10.72 8.96 25.30
C ILE A 498 -10.96 8.47 26.73
N PRO A 499 -11.89 9.08 27.48
CA PRO A 499 -12.23 8.65 28.83
C PRO A 499 -12.56 7.15 28.90
N GLY A 500 -11.98 6.46 29.87
CA GLY A 500 -12.14 5.01 30.07
C GLY A 500 -11.33 4.13 29.12
N ARG A 501 -10.46 4.71 28.28
CA ARG A 501 -9.53 3.97 27.41
C ARG A 501 -8.09 4.33 27.71
N THR A 502 -7.20 3.36 27.54
CA THR A 502 -5.75 3.55 27.71
C THR A 502 -5.09 3.69 26.34
N ILE A 503 -4.82 4.92 25.93
CA ILE A 503 -4.10 5.23 24.69
C ILE A 503 -2.79 5.92 25.04
N ILE A 504 -1.70 5.48 24.42
CA ILE A 504 -0.42 6.20 24.42
C ILE A 504 -0.23 6.86 23.07
N GLY A 505 0.58 7.93 23.00
CA GLY A 505 0.83 8.57 21.72
C GLY A 505 1.93 9.61 21.72
N LYS A 506 2.28 10.07 20.52
CA LYS A 506 3.26 11.13 20.29
C LYS A 506 2.89 11.95 19.07
N THR A 507 3.01 13.27 19.21
CA THR A 507 2.91 14.20 18.09
C THR A 507 4.24 14.33 17.33
N GLY A 508 4.18 14.43 16.02
CA GLY A 508 5.26 14.91 15.16
C GLY A 508 4.78 16.13 14.37
N THR A 509 5.65 17.12 14.25
CA THR A 509 5.41 18.30 13.40
C THR A 509 6.72 18.60 12.68
N ALA A 510 6.65 18.67 11.37
CA ALA A 510 7.68 19.13 10.46
C ALA A 510 7.09 20.25 9.57
N GLU A 511 7.90 20.87 8.72
CA GLU A 511 7.47 22.03 7.92
C GLU A 511 6.27 21.72 7.01
N GLN A 512 6.26 20.53 6.39
CA GLN A 512 5.24 20.12 5.42
C GLN A 512 4.41 18.92 5.88
N PHE A 513 4.62 18.44 7.11
CA PHE A 513 4.01 17.21 7.60
C PHE A 513 3.63 17.31 9.07
N ALA A 514 2.41 16.92 9.39
CA ALA A 514 1.98 16.65 10.75
C ALA A 514 1.76 15.16 10.93
N TRP A 515 2.10 14.66 12.13
CA TRP A 515 2.02 13.25 12.46
C TRP A 515 1.38 13.03 13.82
N PHE A 516 0.69 11.90 13.93
CA PHE A 516 0.33 11.35 15.22
C PHE A 516 0.55 9.84 15.23
N PHE A 517 1.36 9.41 16.20
CA PHE A 517 1.48 8.02 16.59
C PHE A 517 0.55 7.79 17.78
N GLY A 518 -0.25 6.72 17.75
CA GLY A 518 -0.99 6.25 18.92
C GLY A 518 -1.06 4.74 19.00
N ALA A 519 -1.11 4.19 20.21
CA ALA A 519 -1.16 2.75 20.43
C ALA A 519 -1.93 2.37 21.72
N ASP A 520 -2.35 1.12 21.79
CA ASP A 520 -2.80 0.45 23.01
C ASP A 520 -1.97 -0.83 23.26
N GLY A 521 -2.43 -1.74 24.12
CA GLY A 521 -1.73 -2.99 24.40
C GLY A 521 -1.53 -3.96 23.23
N LYS A 522 -2.19 -3.74 22.08
CA LYS A 522 -2.18 -4.63 20.91
C LYS A 522 -1.99 -3.89 19.58
N LEU A 523 -2.68 -2.78 19.39
CA LEU A 523 -2.77 -2.06 18.13
C LEU A 523 -1.94 -0.78 18.18
N MET A 524 -1.38 -0.43 17.04
CA MET A 524 -0.70 0.83 16.79
C MET A 524 -1.27 1.45 15.52
N MET A 525 -1.44 2.76 15.55
CA MET A 525 -1.89 3.57 14.43
C MET A 525 -0.94 4.75 14.26
N ILE A 526 -0.43 4.92 13.04
CA ILE A 526 0.41 6.05 12.66
C ILE A 526 -0.32 6.75 11.52
N ILE A 527 -0.58 8.04 11.70
CA ILE A 527 -1.25 8.88 10.71
C ILE A 527 -0.34 10.07 10.41
N SER A 528 -0.24 10.44 9.14
CA SER A 528 0.30 11.71 8.68
C SER A 528 -0.75 12.55 7.98
N GLN A 529 -0.50 13.85 7.93
CA GLN A 529 -1.19 14.78 7.06
C GLN A 529 -0.16 15.70 6.39
N ASP A 530 -0.21 15.75 5.07
CA ASP A 530 0.67 16.56 4.25
C ASP A 530 0.08 17.98 4.13
N GLY A 531 0.91 18.99 4.39
CA GLY A 531 0.51 20.39 4.38
C GLY A 531 1.37 21.26 5.29
N ARG A 532 1.33 22.58 5.06
CA ARG A 532 2.02 23.57 5.89
C ARG A 532 1.13 24.01 7.06
N ASP A 533 1.76 24.54 8.10
CA ASP A 533 1.09 25.08 9.30
C ASP A 533 0.19 24.06 10.03
N LEU A 534 0.48 22.77 9.86
CA LEU A 534 -0.21 21.67 10.53
C LEU A 534 0.52 21.27 11.82
N LEU A 535 -0.25 20.83 12.82
CA LEU A 535 0.27 20.30 14.08
C LEU A 535 -0.26 18.90 14.31
N GLY A 536 0.63 17.96 14.66
CA GLY A 536 0.24 16.58 14.96
C GLY A 536 -0.88 16.47 16.01
N GLY A 537 -0.84 17.30 17.05
CA GLY A 537 -1.87 17.32 18.10
C GLY A 537 -3.18 18.00 17.70
N ARG A 538 -3.13 19.02 16.82
CA ARG A 538 -4.30 19.81 16.40
C ARG A 538 -5.04 19.20 15.21
N ASP A 539 -4.31 18.65 14.26
CA ASP A 539 -4.89 18.28 12.97
C ASP A 539 -4.99 16.76 12.82
N VAL A 540 -4.03 16.01 13.40
CA VAL A 540 -3.92 14.55 13.17
C VAL A 540 -4.46 13.72 14.34
N ALA A 541 -4.16 14.07 15.59
CA ALA A 541 -4.64 13.35 16.79
C ALA A 541 -6.17 13.12 16.83
N PRO A 542 -7.04 14.08 16.42
CA PRO A 542 -8.48 13.86 16.36
C PRO A 542 -8.91 12.80 15.35
N ILE A 543 -8.16 12.62 14.25
CA ILE A 543 -8.45 11.59 13.24
C ILE A 543 -8.31 10.22 13.89
N LEU A 544 -7.20 9.99 14.61
CA LEU A 544 -7.00 8.77 15.40
C LEU A 544 -8.12 8.60 16.42
N ARG A 545 -8.48 9.65 17.17
CA ARG A 545 -9.56 9.60 18.16
C ARG A 545 -10.89 9.15 17.55
N LYS A 546 -11.27 9.68 16.39
CA LYS A 546 -12.50 9.30 15.67
C LYS A 546 -12.51 7.82 15.29
N ILE A 547 -11.38 7.31 14.77
CA ILE A 547 -11.24 5.90 14.42
C ILE A 547 -11.24 5.03 15.68
N ALA A 548 -10.51 5.42 16.72
CA ALA A 548 -10.46 4.70 17.99
C ALA A 548 -11.86 4.56 18.60
N LEU A 549 -12.69 5.61 18.64
CA LEU A 549 -14.06 5.55 19.15
C LEU A 549 -14.94 4.48 18.46
N LYS A 550 -14.74 4.24 17.16
CA LYS A 550 -15.46 3.22 16.36
C LYS A 550 -14.84 1.81 16.45
N THR A 551 -13.76 1.64 17.21
CA THR A 551 -12.99 0.38 17.31
C THR A 551 -12.70 0.03 18.77
N ASP A 552 -11.98 -1.09 18.99
CA ASP A 552 -11.53 -1.53 20.31
C ASP A 552 -10.19 -0.94 20.74
N MET A 553 -9.61 -0.04 19.93
CA MET A 553 -8.37 0.64 20.29
C MET A 553 -8.52 1.40 21.61
N GLY A 554 -7.59 1.17 22.51
CA GLY A 554 -7.55 1.73 23.86
C GLY A 554 -8.31 0.90 24.90
N LYS A 555 -8.95 -0.20 24.51
CA LYS A 555 -9.56 -1.15 25.47
C LYS A 555 -8.59 -2.24 25.90
N THR A 556 -7.53 -2.49 25.13
CA THR A 556 -6.54 -3.52 25.46
C THR A 556 -5.46 -2.93 26.37
N PRO A 557 -5.29 -3.41 27.61
CA PRO A 557 -4.24 -2.92 28.49
C PRO A 557 -2.86 -3.37 28.00
N PHE A 558 -1.83 -2.61 28.35
CA PHE A 558 -0.45 -3.01 28.11
C PHE A 558 -0.09 -4.16 29.05
N SER A 559 0.30 -5.32 28.50
CA SER A 559 0.68 -6.52 29.26
C SER A 559 2.11 -6.47 29.82
N ILE A 560 2.70 -5.28 29.96
CA ILE A 560 4.07 -5.11 30.47
C ILE A 560 3.96 -4.71 31.93
N SER A 561 4.38 -5.63 32.81
CA SER A 561 4.68 -5.34 34.20
C SER A 561 6.17 -5.56 34.41
N SER A 562 6.87 -4.52 34.91
CA SER A 562 8.28 -4.60 35.26
C SER A 562 8.50 -3.89 36.58
N VAL A 563 9.41 -4.41 37.39
CA VAL A 563 9.89 -3.69 38.57
C VAL A 563 10.78 -2.56 38.08
N TYR A 564 10.32 -1.32 38.23
CA TYR A 564 11.16 -0.15 38.00
C TYR A 564 12.27 -0.12 39.05
N ARG A 565 13.52 -0.18 38.62
CA ARG A 565 14.67 0.03 39.51
C ARG A 565 15.26 1.40 39.21
N LYS A 566 15.14 2.35 40.13
CA LYS A 566 15.87 3.60 40.01
C LYS A 566 17.36 3.26 40.01
N LEU A 567 18.05 3.56 38.92
CA LEU A 567 19.49 3.38 38.84
C LEU A 567 20.16 4.58 39.50
N GLU A 568 21.35 4.36 40.07
CA GLU A 568 22.21 5.48 40.45
C GLU A 568 22.40 6.40 39.25
N VAL A 569 22.27 7.71 39.48
CA VAL A 569 22.37 8.71 38.44
C VAL A 569 23.74 8.56 37.79
N VAL A 570 23.76 8.18 36.50
CA VAL A 570 24.97 8.26 35.70
C VAL A 570 25.45 9.70 35.82
N LYS A 571 26.69 9.92 36.28
CA LYS A 571 27.25 11.27 36.38
C LYS A 571 27.28 11.87 34.99
N ILE A 572 26.28 12.71 34.71
CA ILE A 572 26.11 13.44 33.48
C ILE A 572 26.55 14.87 33.73
N ASP A 573 27.16 15.46 32.71
CA ASP A 573 27.45 16.89 32.67
C ASP A 573 26.63 17.50 31.54
N PRO A 574 25.34 17.76 31.79
CA PRO A 574 24.42 18.25 30.77
C PRO A 574 24.65 19.73 30.42
N LEU A 575 25.38 20.47 31.26
CA LEU A 575 25.68 21.89 31.07
C LEU A 575 26.86 22.12 30.12
N ARG A 576 27.77 21.15 30.00
CA ARG A 576 28.90 21.19 29.07
C ARG A 576 28.55 21.54 27.61
N TYR A 577 27.35 21.23 27.16
CA TYR A 577 26.92 21.43 25.78
C TYR A 577 26.35 22.82 25.49
N ILE A 578 26.27 23.69 26.50
CA ILE A 578 25.83 25.08 26.34
C ILE A 578 26.95 25.89 25.71
N ASP A 579 26.63 26.66 24.67
CA ASP A 579 27.54 27.67 24.12
C ASP A 579 27.43 28.96 24.96
N TYR A 580 28.22 28.98 26.02
CA TYR A 580 28.31 30.07 26.99
C TYR A 580 28.74 31.40 26.36
N LYS A 581 29.60 31.37 25.33
CA LYS A 581 30.01 32.59 24.62
C LYS A 581 28.84 33.15 23.82
N TYR A 582 28.14 32.29 23.07
CA TYR A 582 26.95 32.68 22.33
C TYR A 582 25.86 33.24 23.25
N LEU A 583 25.64 32.64 24.43
CA LEU A 583 24.70 33.16 25.42
C LEU A 583 25.05 34.59 25.86
N ILE A 584 26.35 34.87 26.12
CA ILE A 584 26.82 36.23 26.45
C ILE A 584 26.59 37.18 25.26
N ASP A 585 26.91 36.75 24.05
CA ASP A 585 26.77 37.57 22.84
C ASP A 585 25.29 37.93 22.61
N LEU A 586 24.37 36.98 22.79
CA LEU A 586 22.92 37.24 22.74
C LEU A 586 22.48 38.32 23.74
N ILE A 587 23.05 38.31 24.94
CA ILE A 587 22.72 39.30 25.98
C ILE A 587 23.30 40.66 25.63
N LYS A 588 24.55 40.72 25.14
CA LYS A 588 25.19 41.96 24.69
C LYS A 588 24.47 42.60 23.50
N GLU A 589 23.98 41.77 22.58
CA GLU A 589 23.23 42.21 21.40
C GLU A 589 21.75 42.52 21.70
N GLY A 590 21.29 42.35 22.95
CA GLY A 590 19.91 42.58 23.35
C GLY A 590 18.91 41.56 22.77
N LYS A 591 19.39 40.43 22.24
CA LYS A 591 18.58 39.34 21.69
C LYS A 591 18.10 38.34 22.74
N PHE A 592 18.65 38.40 23.95
CA PHE A 592 18.22 37.65 25.12
C PHE A 592 18.37 38.50 26.39
N SER A 593 17.37 38.50 27.27
CA SER A 593 17.41 39.37 28.45
C SER A 593 18.25 38.76 29.57
N LEU A 594 19.07 39.59 30.22
CA LEU A 594 19.80 39.19 31.44
C LEU A 594 18.84 38.85 32.59
N GLU A 595 17.69 39.55 32.67
CA GLU A 595 16.66 39.28 33.69
C GLU A 595 15.99 37.93 33.46
N GLU A 596 15.78 37.57 32.19
CA GLU A 596 15.23 36.28 31.80
C GLU A 596 16.22 35.14 32.12
N LEU A 597 17.51 35.34 31.84
CA LEU A 597 18.56 34.41 32.26
C LEU A 597 18.56 34.23 33.79
N ILE A 598 18.46 35.30 34.57
CA ILE A 598 18.41 35.22 36.04
C ILE A 598 17.18 34.45 36.51
N LYS A 599 16.01 34.73 35.92
CA LYS A 599 14.77 34.01 36.23
C LYS A 599 14.93 32.50 35.99
N ILE A 600 15.57 32.13 34.89
CA ILE A 600 15.89 30.74 34.55
C ILE A 600 16.88 30.14 35.55
N LEU A 601 17.99 30.81 35.83
CA LEU A 601 19.03 30.29 36.74
C LEU A 601 18.52 30.10 38.16
N ARG A 602 17.54 30.89 38.61
CA ARG A 602 16.86 30.70 39.90
C ARG A 602 16.06 29.39 40.00
N THR A 603 15.78 28.74 38.88
CA THR A 603 15.12 27.42 38.85
C THR A 603 16.09 26.25 38.96
N PHE A 604 17.40 26.51 38.89
CA PHE A 604 18.41 25.45 38.89
C PHE A 604 18.59 24.91 40.31
N ASP A 605 18.78 23.60 40.42
CA ASP A 605 19.26 23.02 41.66
C ASP A 605 20.68 23.57 41.93
N ARG A 606 21.03 23.74 43.21
CA ARG A 606 22.25 24.47 43.62
C ARG A 606 23.52 23.94 42.94
N GLU A 607 23.63 22.63 42.78
CA GLU A 607 24.78 21.98 42.13
C GLU A 607 24.94 22.43 40.66
N TYR A 608 23.85 22.45 39.89
CA TYR A 608 23.85 22.87 38.50
C TYR A 608 24.03 24.37 38.34
N LEU A 609 23.55 25.17 39.31
CA LEU A 609 23.84 26.60 39.31
C LEU A 609 25.35 26.86 39.48
N ILE A 610 25.99 26.16 40.42
CA ILE A 610 27.44 26.26 40.64
C ILE A 610 28.20 25.80 39.40
N GLU A 611 27.81 24.69 38.80
CA GLU A 611 28.43 24.16 37.57
C GLU A 611 28.25 25.14 36.40
N PHE A 612 27.06 25.70 36.21
CA PHE A 612 26.78 26.71 35.19
C PHE A 612 27.69 27.93 35.36
N LEU A 613 27.78 28.46 36.57
CA LEU A 613 28.64 29.61 36.88
C LEU A 613 30.12 29.27 36.73
N SER A 614 30.52 28.04 37.04
CA SER A 614 31.90 27.57 36.86
C SER A 614 32.28 27.57 35.38
N TYR A 615 31.42 27.02 34.52
CA TYR A 615 31.61 27.09 33.07
C TYR A 615 31.59 28.53 32.56
N MET A 616 30.65 29.35 33.03
CA MET A 616 30.59 30.76 32.67
C MET A 616 31.86 31.51 33.04
N ASN A 617 32.45 31.20 34.20
CA ASN A 617 33.69 31.83 34.65
C ASN A 617 34.86 31.54 33.71
N THR A 618 34.89 30.35 33.10
CA THR A 618 35.93 30.01 32.11
C THR A 618 35.84 30.85 30.83
N VAL A 619 34.65 31.40 30.53
CA VAL A 619 34.39 32.20 29.33
C VAL A 619 34.44 33.70 29.62
N SER A 620 33.85 34.15 30.74
CA SER A 620 33.86 35.54 31.18
C SER A 620 33.71 35.64 32.71
N GLN A 621 34.82 35.90 33.38
CA GLN A 621 34.85 36.13 34.83
C GLN A 621 34.01 37.36 35.23
N GLU A 622 34.11 38.46 34.49
CA GLU A 622 33.34 39.69 34.73
C GLU A 622 31.83 39.42 34.70
N PHE A 623 31.37 38.74 33.65
CA PHE A 623 29.95 38.41 33.50
C PHE A 623 29.47 37.45 34.59
N THR A 624 30.32 36.50 34.99
CA THR A 624 30.02 35.56 36.08
C THR A 624 29.86 36.26 37.42
N ILE A 625 30.76 37.18 37.77
CA ILE A 625 30.67 37.99 39.00
C ILE A 625 29.37 38.81 39.00
N ARG A 626 29.03 39.41 37.85
CA ARG A 626 27.77 40.15 37.69
C ARG A 626 26.56 39.26 37.91
N LEU A 627 26.51 38.09 37.27
CA LEU A 627 25.43 37.11 37.46
C LEU A 627 25.33 36.65 38.92
N TRP A 628 26.46 36.30 39.55
CA TRP A 628 26.52 35.88 40.95
C TRP A 628 25.92 36.92 41.90
N ASN A 629 26.30 38.19 41.74
CA ASN A 629 25.78 39.28 42.56
C ASN A 629 24.26 39.46 42.37
N MET A 630 23.76 39.37 41.14
CA MET A 630 22.33 39.50 40.83
C MET A 630 21.49 38.30 41.30
N LEU A 631 22.11 37.13 41.44
CA LEU A 631 21.51 35.95 42.04
C LEU A 631 21.49 36.01 43.59
N GLY A 632 22.05 37.07 44.19
CA GLY A 632 22.08 37.29 45.63
C GLY A 632 23.33 36.77 46.33
N GLY A 633 24.45 36.68 45.60
CA GLY A 633 25.73 36.13 46.04
C GLY A 633 26.14 36.52 47.46
N GLY A 634 26.15 35.54 48.37
CA GLY A 634 26.57 35.73 49.77
C GLY A 634 25.64 35.18 50.86
N LYS A 635 24.56 34.45 50.54
CA LYS A 635 23.77 33.67 51.53
C LYS A 635 23.92 32.17 51.34
#